data_AF-A0A4R8QVG3-F1
#
_entry.id   AF-A0A4R8QVG3-F1
#
_cell.length_a   1.000
_cell.length_b   1.000
_cell.length_c   1.000
_cell.angle_alpha   90.00
_cell.angle_beta   90.00
_cell.angle_gamma   90.00
#
_symmetry.space_group_name_H-M   'P 1'
#
loop_
_entity.id
_entity.type
_entity.pdbx_description
1 polymer ?
#
loop_
_entity_poly.entity_id
_entity_poly.type
_entity_poly.pdbx_seq_one_letter_code
_entity_poly.pdbx_strand_id
1 'polypeptide(L)' 'MRSTNIASLLALAAATVSATVQVGWPCEGAGYDCLVGNTGIATCDGRSWQLAAHCGGCEPGCFWPDDGGVPFCN' A
#
# COMPACT_ATOMS: atom_id res chain seq x y z
N MET A 1 -16.01 14.14 41.26
CA MET A 1 -15.15 13.35 40.34
C MET A 1 -15.91 13.17 39.04
N ARG A 2 -15.51 13.84 37.95
CA ARG A 2 -16.13 13.69 36.64
C ARG A 2 -15.00 13.64 35.62
N SER A 3 -14.56 12.42 35.32
CA SER A 3 -13.46 12.14 34.42
C SER A 3 -13.94 12.36 32.99
N THR A 4 -13.48 13.42 32.34
CA THR A 4 -13.78 13.70 30.93
C THR A 4 -12.95 12.74 30.08
N ASN A 5 -13.57 11.65 29.62
CA ASN A 5 -12.99 10.75 28.62
C ASN A 5 -12.90 11.50 27.28
N ILE A 6 -11.71 11.97 26.92
CA ILE A 6 -11.43 12.47 25.58
C ILE A 6 -10.97 11.25 24.78
N ALA A 7 -11.93 10.59 24.12
CA ALA A 7 -11.65 9.48 23.22
C ALA A 7 -10.75 10.02 22.07
N SER A 8 -9.54 9.49 21.99
CA SER A 8 -8.55 9.80 20.96
C SER A 8 -9.13 9.49 19.58
N LEU A 9 -9.42 10.54 18.82
CA LEU A 9 -9.68 10.44 17.38
C LEU A 9 -8.32 10.34 16.68
N LEU A 10 -7.78 9.13 16.59
CA LEU A 10 -6.67 8.82 15.69
C LEU A 10 -7.23 8.84 14.27
N ALA A 11 -7.21 10.02 13.65
CA ALA A 11 -7.45 10.15 12.22
C ALA A 11 -6.30 9.47 11.48
N LEU A 12 -6.56 8.32 10.84
CA LEU A 12 -5.63 7.71 9.90
C LEU A 12 -5.48 8.66 8.72
N ALA A 13 -4.41 9.45 8.73
CA ALA A 13 -3.93 10.11 7.53
C ALA A 13 -3.38 9.02 6.59
N ALA A 14 -4.25 8.47 5.75
CA ALA A 14 -3.81 7.72 4.58
C ALA A 14 -3.17 8.74 3.62
N ALA A 15 -1.88 9.00 3.80
CA ALA A 15 -1.10 9.77 2.86
C ALA A 15 -1.05 8.98 1.55
N THR A 16 -1.87 9.37 0.57
CA THR A 16 -1.77 8.90 -0.81
C THR A 16 -0.57 9.58 -1.48
N VAL A 17 0.63 9.29 -1.00
CA VAL A 17 1.81 9.37 -1.85
C VAL A 17 1.79 8.05 -2.62
N SER A 18 1.88 8.09 -3.95
CA SER A 18 2.13 6.91 -4.79
C SER A 18 3.53 6.39 -4.44
N ALA A 19 3.62 5.69 -3.31
CA ALA A 19 4.83 5.27 -2.67
C ALA A 19 5.00 3.81 -2.97
N THR A 20 5.81 3.49 -3.97
CA THR A 20 6.19 2.09 -4.22
C THR A 20 6.72 1.45 -2.94
N VAL A 21 6.42 0.18 -2.72
CA VAL A 21 6.78 -0.56 -1.50
C VAL A 21 7.81 -1.64 -1.77
N GLN A 22 8.35 -2.25 -0.72
CA GLN A 22 9.23 -3.41 -0.85
C GLN A 22 8.69 -4.58 -0.03
N VAL A 23 8.83 -5.80 -0.53
CA VAL A 23 8.49 -7.02 0.22
C VAL A 23 9.22 -7.02 1.58
N GLY A 24 8.49 -7.33 2.63
CA GLY A 24 8.99 -7.36 4.01
C GLY A 24 9.00 -6.01 4.73
N TRP A 25 8.73 -4.89 4.04
CA TRP A 25 8.51 -3.62 4.74
C TRP A 25 7.25 -3.67 5.60
N PRO A 26 7.24 -3.00 6.76
CA PRO A 26 6.07 -2.96 7.63
C PRO A 26 4.90 -2.24 6.93
N CYS A 27 3.69 -2.70 7.21
CA CYS A 27 2.46 -2.08 6.76
C CYS A 27 1.34 -2.32 7.79
N GLU A 28 0.30 -1.50 7.74
CA GLU A 28 -0.89 -1.65 8.58
C GLU A 28 -2.14 -1.71 7.70
N GLY A 29 -3.16 -2.44 8.15
CA GLY A 29 -4.42 -2.59 7.42
C GLY A 29 -4.34 -3.57 6.26
N ALA A 30 -5.08 -3.29 5.19
CA ALA A 30 -5.08 -4.09 3.97
C ALA A 30 -5.00 -3.15 2.76
N GLY A 31 -4.24 -3.55 1.74
CA GLY A 31 -4.05 -2.74 0.56
C GLY A 31 -3.11 -3.40 -0.43
N TYR A 32 -3.04 -2.82 -1.62
CA TYR A 32 -2.07 -3.18 -2.63
C TYR A 32 -1.09 -2.00 -2.79
N ASP A 33 0.11 -2.26 -3.29
CA ASP A 33 1.02 -1.22 -3.79
C ASP A 33 1.87 -1.75 -4.96
N CYS A 34 2.44 -0.89 -5.79
CA CYS A 34 3.50 -1.29 -6.72
C CYS A 34 4.81 -1.50 -5.96
N LEU A 35 5.58 -2.51 -6.36
CA LEU A 35 6.93 -2.69 -5.82
C LEU A 35 7.88 -1.61 -6.32
N VAL A 36 8.92 -1.31 -5.52
CA VAL A 36 10.04 -0.48 -5.95
C VAL A 36 10.59 -1.01 -7.29
N GLY A 37 10.73 -0.10 -8.26
CA GLY A 37 11.12 -0.44 -9.63
C GLY A 37 10.01 -1.00 -10.51
N ASN A 38 8.74 -0.93 -10.07
CA ASN A 38 7.54 -1.36 -10.80
C ASN A 38 7.61 -2.82 -11.29
N THR A 39 8.32 -3.68 -10.56
CA THR A 39 8.58 -5.08 -10.95
C THR A 39 7.44 -6.04 -10.57
N GLY A 40 6.42 -5.54 -9.88
CA GLY A 40 5.32 -6.35 -9.39
C GLY A 40 4.37 -5.58 -8.50
N ILE A 41 3.32 -6.27 -8.08
CA ILE A 41 2.30 -5.79 -7.18
C ILE A 41 2.53 -6.47 -5.82
N ALA A 42 2.52 -5.68 -4.76
CA ALA A 42 2.53 -6.15 -3.39
C ALA A 42 1.15 -6.02 -2.75
N THR A 43 0.88 -6.85 -1.75
CA THR A 43 -0.31 -6.77 -0.87
C THR A 43 0.13 -6.67 0.58
N CYS A 44 -0.56 -5.87 1.38
CA CYS A 44 -0.34 -5.79 2.82
C CYS A 44 -1.20 -6.84 3.54
N ASP A 45 -0.59 -7.67 4.38
CA ASP A 45 -1.28 -8.69 5.21
C ASP A 45 -1.69 -8.17 6.61
N GLY A 46 -1.58 -6.87 6.83
CA GLY A 46 -1.79 -6.23 8.14
C GLY A 46 -0.54 -6.14 9.01
N ARG A 47 0.60 -6.64 8.54
CA ARG A 47 1.90 -6.51 9.23
C ARG A 47 3.03 -6.16 8.28
N SER A 48 3.06 -6.75 7.10
CA SER A 48 4.15 -6.60 6.14
C SER A 48 3.69 -6.76 4.70
N TRP A 49 4.39 -6.09 3.79
CA TRP A 49 4.16 -6.23 2.35
C TRP A 49 4.63 -7.59 1.84
N GLN A 50 3.73 -8.29 1.16
CA GLN A 50 3.96 -9.58 0.51
C GLN A 50 3.85 -9.43 -1.00
N LEU A 51 4.62 -10.19 -1.77
CA LEU A 51 4.49 -10.22 -3.21
C LEU A 51 3.14 -10.85 -3.59
N ALA A 52 2.32 -10.12 -4.36
CA ALA A 52 1.05 -10.62 -4.89
C ALA A 52 1.19 -11.08 -6.35
N ALA A 53 1.92 -10.34 -7.17
CA ALA A 53 2.15 -10.67 -8.58
C ALA A 53 3.48 -10.10 -9.09
N HIS A 54 4.14 -10.84 -9.97
CA HIS A 54 5.25 -10.30 -10.76
C HIS A 54 4.69 -9.64 -12.02
N CYS A 55 5.10 -8.40 -12.29
CA CYS A 55 4.91 -7.77 -13.59
C CYS A 55 6.20 -8.00 -14.38
N GLY A 56 6.13 -8.73 -15.49
CA GLY A 56 7.30 -9.19 -16.25
C GLY A 56 8.27 -8.06 -16.60
N GLY A 57 9.57 -8.37 -16.67
CA GLY A 57 10.69 -7.41 -16.75
C GLY A 57 10.84 -6.59 -18.04
N CYS A 58 9.75 -6.29 -18.73
CA CYS A 58 9.71 -5.35 -19.85
C CYS A 58 8.62 -4.31 -19.55
N GLU A 59 8.99 -3.04 -19.62
CA GLU A 59 8.12 -1.91 -19.32
C GLU A 59 6.81 -1.94 -20.12
N PRO A 60 5.69 -1.51 -19.51
CA PRO A 60 5.61 -0.66 -18.31
C PRO A 60 5.21 -1.35 -16.98
N GLY A 61 5.63 -2.58 -16.71
CA GLY A 61 5.66 -3.14 -15.34
C GLY A 61 4.35 -2.98 -14.53
N CYS A 62 4.46 -2.66 -13.24
CA CYS A 62 3.32 -2.31 -12.38
C CYS A 62 2.93 -0.85 -12.60
N PHE A 63 1.63 -0.61 -12.85
CA PHE A 63 1.05 0.72 -13.02
C PHE A 63 0.01 1.01 -11.94
N TRP A 64 0.10 2.20 -11.33
CA TRP A 64 -0.89 2.70 -10.39
C TRP A 64 -1.85 3.67 -11.09
N PRO A 65 -3.15 3.36 -11.20
CA PRO A 65 -4.12 4.27 -11.78
C PRO A 65 -4.42 5.48 -10.88
N ASP A 66 -4.36 6.69 -11.44
CA ASP A 66 -4.69 7.95 -10.74
C ASP A 66 -6.19 8.08 -10.41
N ASP A 67 -7.06 7.28 -11.04
CA ASP A 67 -8.53 7.34 -10.88
C ASP A 67 -9.06 6.58 -9.65
N GLY A 68 -8.18 6.18 -8.73
CA GLY A 68 -8.56 5.45 -7.52
C GLY A 68 -8.82 3.96 -7.73
N GLY A 69 -8.29 3.40 -8.83
CA GLY A 69 -8.29 1.97 -9.09
C GLY A 69 -7.26 1.20 -8.23
N VAL A 70 -7.06 -0.06 -8.60
CA VAL A 70 -6.03 -0.95 -8.02
C VAL A 70 -4.88 -1.10 -9.01
N PRO A 71 -3.66 -1.41 -8.54
CA PRO A 71 -2.52 -1.60 -9.43
C PRO A 71 -2.76 -2.77 -10.36
N PHE A 72 -2.20 -2.69 -11.55
CA PHE A 72 -2.19 -3.78 -12.52
C PHE A 72 -0.85 -3.87 -13.23
N CYS A 73 -0.55 -5.05 -13.75
CA CYS A 73 0.59 -5.22 -14.66
C CYS A 73 0.18 -4.78 -16.06
N ASN A 74 1.00 -3.95 -16.70
CA ASN A 74 0.82 -3.47 -18.06
C ASN A 74 2.00 -3.93 -18.94
#